data_AF-A0A968UIL1-F1
#
_entry.id   AF-A0A968UIL1-F1
#
_cell.length_a   1.000
_cell.length_b   1.000
_cell.length_c   1.000
_cell.angle_alpha   90.00
_cell.angle_beta   90.00
_cell.angle_gamma   90.00
#
_symmetry.space_group_name_H-M   'P 1'
#
loop_
_entity.id
_entity.type
_entity.pdbx_description
1 polymer ?
#
loop_
_entity_poly.entity_id
_entity_poly.type
_entity_poly.pdbx_seq_one_letter_code
_entity_poly.pdbx_strand_id
1 'polypeptide(L)'
;MDGSSDAVMDGYEATRRIRAMERQQTNTPSDAAMAALHTTKIIALTASASEDEHLSALTAGCNDFMPKPLQTDAILQKVSEHLSITYAYADTPTTLPPLVTLDSYKRRNVNLAAVLHADSLRTRPLDWLHQLYQATINLNAEHILELINAMPEEQALLAEALRVRVQEFDFEVILNLVQGAINASDLA
;
A
#
# COMPACT_ATOMS: atom_id res chain seq x y z
N MET A 1 16.47 -11.82 22.81
CA MET A 1 15.40 -11.62 21.81
C MET A 1 14.72 -10.32 22.19
N ASP A 2 15.28 -9.18 21.78
CA ASP A 2 14.53 -7.93 21.79
C ASP A 2 13.94 -7.77 20.40
N GLY A 3 12.61 -7.65 20.34
CA GLY A 3 11.91 -7.31 19.13
C GLY A 3 12.00 -5.81 19.00
N SER A 4 12.90 -5.34 18.14
CA SER A 4 13.05 -3.93 17.81
C SER A 4 11.72 -3.40 17.25
N SER A 5 10.95 -2.73 18.11
CA SER A 5 9.70 -2.07 17.74
C SER A 5 10.00 -0.65 17.26
N ASP A 6 10.50 -0.50 16.04
CA ASP A 6 10.64 0.81 15.37
C ASP A 6 9.28 1.35 14.88
N ALA A 7 8.21 1.13 15.66
CA ALA A 7 6.93 1.76 15.42
C ALA A 7 6.92 3.12 16.12
N VAL A 8 6.91 4.20 15.33
CA VAL A 8 6.83 5.59 15.83
C VAL A 8 5.55 5.83 16.66
N MET A 9 4.50 5.02 16.43
CA MET A 9 3.20 5.14 17.10
C MET A 9 2.46 3.80 17.08
N ASP A 10 1.78 3.46 18.18
CA ASP A 10 0.87 2.31 18.21
C ASP A 10 -0.46 2.61 17.49
N GLY A 11 -1.17 1.56 17.06
CA GLY A 11 -2.41 1.69 16.30
C GLY A 11 -3.57 2.32 17.09
N TYR A 12 -3.62 2.13 18.41
CA TYR A 12 -4.68 2.72 19.24
C TYR A 12 -4.47 4.22 19.43
N GLU A 13 -3.22 4.67 19.53
CA GLU A 13 -2.86 6.08 19.52
C GLU A 13 -3.21 6.75 18.20
N ALA A 14 -2.94 6.08 17.06
CA ALA A 14 -3.38 6.55 15.76
C ALA A 14 -4.91 6.72 15.70
N THR A 15 -5.67 5.72 16.17
CA THR A 15 -7.14 5.80 16.25
C THR A 15 -7.61 6.99 17.08
N ARG A 16 -7.03 7.19 18.28
CA ARG A 16 -7.40 8.33 19.15
C ARG A 16 -7.17 9.68 18.45
N ARG A 17 -6.09 9.82 17.69
CA ARG A 17 -5.78 11.03 16.91
C ARG A 17 -6.78 11.26 15.78
N ILE A 18 -7.12 10.21 15.01
CA ILE A 18 -8.16 10.30 13.97
C ILE A 18 -9.48 10.78 14.57
N ARG A 19 -9.92 10.19 15.69
CA ARG A 19 -11.16 10.62 16.37
C ARG A 19 -11.09 12.04 16.92
N ALA A 20 -9.92 12.52 17.32
CA ALA A 20 -9.75 13.91 17.74
C ALA A 20 -9.88 14.87 16.56
N MET A 21 -9.27 14.55 15.40
CA MET A 21 -9.37 15.33 14.17
C MET A 21 -10.81 15.39 13.65
N GLU A 22 -11.51 14.25 13.61
CA GLU A 22 -12.91 14.19 13.18
C GLU A 22 -13.81 15.09 14.05
N ARG A 23 -13.63 15.07 15.37
CA ARG A 23 -14.38 15.94 16.29
C ARG A 23 -14.13 17.43 16.07
N GLN A 24 -12.92 17.81 15.67
CA GLN A 24 -12.58 19.21 15.36
C GLN A 24 -13.21 19.70 14.06
N GLN A 25 -13.48 18.79 13.12
CA GLN A 25 -14.12 19.10 11.84
C GLN A 25 -15.65 19.23 11.95
N THR A 26 -16.27 18.63 12.96
CA THR A 26 -17.74 18.58 13.16
C THR A 26 -18.29 19.73 14.02
N ASN A 27 -17.89 20.98 13.78
CA ASN A 27 -18.22 22.15 14.62
C ASN A 27 -19.53 22.88 14.25
N THR A 28 -20.37 22.38 13.34
CA THR A 28 -21.70 22.95 13.04
C THR A 28 -22.84 22.17 13.73
N PRO A 29 -23.64 22.79 14.61
CA PRO A 29 -24.71 22.10 15.36
C PRO A 29 -25.85 21.51 14.50
N SER A 30 -25.98 21.91 13.23
CA SER A 30 -27.03 21.40 12.34
C SER A 30 -26.74 20.01 11.76
N ASP A 31 -25.51 19.51 11.90
CA ASP A 31 -25.03 18.34 11.14
C ASP A 31 -24.72 17.13 12.01
N ALA A 32 -25.06 17.07 13.30
CA ALA A 32 -24.66 15.95 14.18
C ALA A 32 -25.03 14.55 13.61
N ALA A 33 -26.15 14.44 12.90
CA ALA A 33 -26.55 13.22 12.19
C ALA A 33 -25.74 12.96 10.90
N MET A 34 -25.37 14.02 10.16
CA MET A 34 -24.50 13.91 8.98
C MET A 34 -23.03 13.67 9.34
N ALA A 35 -22.56 14.27 10.43
CA ALA A 35 -21.23 14.07 11.01
C ALA A 35 -20.99 12.60 11.36
N ALA A 36 -21.97 11.94 11.98
CA ALA A 36 -21.91 10.50 12.26
C ALA A 36 -21.81 9.65 10.97
N LEU A 37 -22.44 10.09 9.89
CA LEU A 37 -22.40 9.46 8.57
C LEU A 37 -21.03 9.61 7.88
N HIS A 38 -20.28 10.68 8.19
CA HIS A 38 -18.99 11.00 7.61
C HIS A 38 -17.78 10.56 8.44
N THR A 39 -17.99 9.96 9.62
CA THR A 39 -16.88 9.39 10.40
C THR A 39 -16.25 8.18 9.70
N THR A 40 -14.92 8.14 9.71
CA THR A 40 -14.15 7.01 9.17
C THR A 40 -14.45 5.76 9.97
N LYS A 41 -14.73 4.64 9.29
CA LYS A 41 -14.85 3.33 9.94
C LYS A 41 -13.46 2.77 10.21
N ILE A 42 -13.18 2.46 11.48
CA ILE A 42 -11.87 1.98 11.93
C ILE A 42 -12.06 0.60 12.54
N ILE A 43 -11.38 -0.41 11.99
CA ILE A 43 -11.42 -1.80 12.47
C ILE A 43 -10.03 -2.18 12.97
N ALA A 44 -9.92 -2.56 14.24
CA ALA A 44 -8.64 -2.95 14.85
C ALA A 44 -8.23 -4.37 14.44
N LEU A 45 -6.97 -4.57 14.06
CA LEU A 45 -6.42 -5.89 13.77
C LEU A 45 -5.63 -6.40 14.97
N THR A 46 -6.23 -7.28 15.75
CA THR A 46 -5.69 -7.74 17.04
C THR A 46 -4.84 -9.01 16.90
N ALA A 47 -3.93 -9.24 17.84
CA ALA A 47 -3.10 -10.44 17.81
C ALA A 47 -3.87 -11.68 18.27
N SER A 48 -4.90 -11.51 19.09
CA SER A 48 -5.78 -12.58 19.57
C SER A 48 -7.26 -12.16 19.53
N ALA A 49 -8.14 -13.07 19.93
CA ALA A 49 -9.57 -12.80 20.11
C ALA A 49 -9.92 -12.54 21.59
N SER A 50 -8.99 -11.98 22.37
CA SER A 50 -9.18 -11.74 23.80
C SER A 50 -10.14 -10.58 24.06
N GLU A 51 -10.84 -10.66 25.18
CA GLU A 51 -11.81 -9.64 25.61
C GLU A 51 -11.13 -8.31 25.97
N ASP A 52 -9.89 -8.37 26.48
CA ASP A 52 -9.08 -7.19 26.80
C ASP A 52 -8.67 -6.40 25.54
N GLU A 53 -8.29 -7.09 24.46
CA GLU A 53 -7.98 -6.45 23.17
C GLU A 53 -9.24 -5.82 22.54
N HIS A 54 -10.39 -6.48 22.69
CA HIS A 54 -11.68 -5.94 22.25
C HIS A 54 -12.03 -4.66 23.01
N LEU A 55 -11.94 -4.68 24.35
CA LEU A 55 -12.21 -3.51 25.17
C LEU A 55 -11.24 -2.36 24.86
N SER A 56 -9.97 -2.68 24.62
CA SER A 56 -8.94 -1.70 24.24
C SER A 56 -9.25 -1.05 22.90
N ALA A 57 -9.66 -1.83 21.90
CA ALA A 57 -10.05 -1.31 20.59
C ALA A 57 -11.28 -0.38 20.67
N LEU A 58 -12.32 -0.78 21.40
CA LEU A 58 -13.51 0.05 21.61
C LEU A 58 -13.16 1.35 22.33
N THR A 59 -12.34 1.26 23.39
CA THR A 59 -11.93 2.42 24.19
C THR A 59 -11.08 3.40 23.38
N ALA A 60 -10.26 2.91 22.45
CA ALA A 60 -9.50 3.75 21.52
C ALA A 60 -10.38 4.48 20.50
N GLY A 61 -11.62 4.02 20.30
CA GLY A 61 -12.58 4.59 19.33
C GLY A 61 -12.68 3.80 18.02
N CYS A 62 -12.24 2.55 18.00
CA CYS A 62 -12.50 1.65 16.86
C CYS A 62 -13.99 1.29 16.80
N ASN A 63 -14.49 1.06 15.59
CA ASN A 63 -15.86 0.59 15.35
C ASN A 63 -15.98 -0.92 15.51
N ASP A 64 -14.89 -1.66 15.30
CA ASP A 64 -14.86 -3.11 15.37
C ASP A 64 -13.41 -3.61 15.52
N PHE A 65 -13.26 -4.93 15.61
CA PHE A 65 -11.97 -5.61 15.66
C PHE A 65 -12.00 -6.92 14.87
N MET A 66 -10.82 -7.40 14.49
CA MET A 66 -10.62 -8.69 13.85
C MET A 66 -9.32 -9.33 14.35
N PRO A 67 -9.35 -10.57 14.85
CA PRO A 67 -8.14 -11.28 15.24
C PRO A 67 -7.36 -11.72 14.00
N LYS A 68 -6.03 -11.67 14.08
CA LYS A 68 -5.15 -12.29 13.09
C LYS A 68 -5.14 -13.82 13.26
N PRO A 69 -4.96 -14.60 12.18
CA PRO A 69 -4.72 -14.19 10.80
C PRO A 69 -6.00 -13.79 10.06
N LEU A 70 -5.89 -12.82 9.16
CA LEU A 70 -7.04 -12.30 8.42
C LEU A 70 -7.36 -13.15 7.20
N GLN A 71 -8.64 -13.44 7.01
CA GLN A 71 -9.17 -14.08 5.81
C GLN A 71 -9.83 -13.03 4.92
N THR A 72 -9.59 -13.07 3.61
CA THR A 72 -10.13 -12.10 2.65
C THR A 72 -11.64 -11.97 2.75
N ASP A 73 -12.36 -13.08 2.82
CA ASP A 73 -13.83 -13.08 2.92
C ASP A 73 -14.31 -12.38 4.20
N ALA A 74 -13.60 -12.58 5.32
CA ALA A 74 -13.91 -11.92 6.59
C ALA A 74 -13.65 -10.41 6.53
N ILE A 75 -12.60 -9.96 5.82
CA ILE A 75 -12.33 -8.53 5.61
C ILE A 75 -13.45 -7.92 4.76
N LEU A 76 -13.77 -8.54 3.62
CA LEU A 76 -14.81 -8.05 2.72
C LEU A 76 -16.17 -7.98 3.43
N GLN A 77 -16.51 -9.01 4.20
CA GLN A 77 -17.72 -9.01 5.01
C GLN A 77 -17.75 -7.82 5.99
N LYS A 78 -16.66 -7.56 6.71
CA LYS A 78 -16.59 -6.42 7.64
C LYS A 78 -16.72 -5.07 6.93
N VAL A 79 -16.10 -4.90 5.77
CA VAL A 79 -16.25 -3.68 4.97
C VAL A 79 -17.70 -3.49 4.51
N SER A 80 -18.35 -4.57 4.05
CA SER A 80 -19.77 -4.57 3.67
C SER A 80 -20.67 -4.19 4.85
N GLU A 81 -20.45 -4.78 6.03
CA GLU A 81 -21.21 -4.50 7.25
C GLU A 81 -21.08 -3.02 7.68
N HIS A 82 -19.86 -2.50 7.73
CA HIS A 82 -19.60 -1.16 8.28
C HIS A 82 -19.90 -0.02 7.30
N LEU A 83 -19.85 -0.27 5.99
CA LEU A 83 -20.17 0.72 4.95
C LEU A 83 -21.54 0.51 4.32
N SER A 84 -22.27 -0.56 4.68
CA SER A 84 -23.56 -0.91 4.09
C SER A 84 -23.51 -1.03 2.55
N ILE A 85 -22.45 -1.66 2.03
CA ILE A 85 -22.24 -1.87 0.60
C ILE A 85 -22.46 -3.33 0.20
N THR A 86 -22.79 -3.57 -1.07
CA THR A 86 -22.86 -4.91 -1.66
C THR A 86 -21.79 -5.05 -2.73
N TYR A 87 -21.08 -6.18 -2.72
CA TYR A 87 -20.10 -6.49 -3.76
C TYR A 87 -20.81 -7.00 -5.02
N ALA A 88 -20.48 -6.40 -6.17
CA ALA A 88 -20.84 -6.93 -7.47
C ALA A 88 -19.78 -7.94 -7.90
N TYR A 89 -20.07 -9.22 -7.75
CA TYR A 89 -19.24 -10.30 -8.29
C TYR A 89 -19.66 -10.57 -9.74
N ALA A 90 -18.68 -10.70 -10.65
CA ALA A 90 -18.96 -11.00 -12.04
C ALA A 90 -19.20 -12.52 -12.22
N ASP A 91 -20.44 -12.91 -12.58
CA ASP A 91 -20.81 -14.32 -12.84
C ASP A 91 -20.36 -14.85 -14.21
N THR A 92 -19.75 -13.99 -15.02
CA THR A 92 -19.15 -14.35 -16.30
C THR A 92 -17.79 -13.68 -16.41
N PRO A 93 -16.82 -14.29 -17.09
CA PRO A 93 -15.59 -13.61 -17.45
C PRO A 93 -15.96 -12.54 -18.47
N THR A 94 -16.43 -11.39 -17.97
CA THR A 94 -16.24 -10.12 -18.63
C THR A 94 -14.77 -10.07 -19.00
N THR A 95 -14.45 -9.60 -20.20
CA THR A 95 -13.10 -9.35 -20.72
C THR A 95 -12.36 -8.30 -19.89
N LEU A 96 -12.26 -8.52 -18.59
CA LEU A 96 -11.15 -8.10 -17.78
C LEU A 96 -9.93 -8.85 -18.36
N PRO A 97 -8.75 -8.20 -18.42
CA PRO A 97 -7.52 -8.95 -18.69
C PRO A 97 -7.50 -10.18 -17.77
N PRO A 98 -7.05 -11.34 -18.28
CA PRO A 98 -7.20 -12.61 -17.59
C PRO A 98 -6.80 -12.45 -16.13
N LEU A 99 -7.73 -12.79 -15.23
CA LEU A 99 -7.46 -12.86 -13.79
C LEU A 99 -6.16 -13.62 -13.65
N VAL A 100 -5.13 -12.91 -13.19
CA VAL A 100 -3.79 -13.44 -13.07
C VAL A 100 -3.91 -14.56 -12.03
N THR A 101 -3.95 -15.81 -12.47
CA THR A 101 -3.92 -16.96 -11.56
C THR A 101 -2.69 -16.81 -10.67
N LEU A 102 -2.76 -17.24 -9.41
CA LEU A 102 -1.62 -17.10 -8.48
C LEU A 102 -0.32 -17.69 -9.10
N ASP A 103 -0.44 -18.75 -9.90
CA ASP A 103 0.67 -19.34 -10.65
C ASP A 103 1.19 -18.47 -11.80
N SER A 104 0.30 -17.83 -12.57
CA SER A 104 0.71 -16.88 -13.62
C SER A 104 1.27 -15.59 -13.03
N TYR A 105 0.76 -15.14 -11.86
CA TYR A 105 1.28 -13.99 -11.11
C TYR A 105 2.67 -14.30 -10.60
N LYS A 106 2.87 -15.48 -9.99
CA LYS A 106 4.18 -15.94 -9.53
C LYS A 106 5.15 -16.07 -10.69
N ARG A 107 4.78 -16.74 -11.79
CA ARG A 107 5.65 -16.87 -12.98
C ARG A 107 6.00 -15.51 -13.58
N ARG A 108 5.03 -14.61 -13.71
CA ARG A 108 5.25 -13.26 -14.23
C ARG A 108 6.15 -12.44 -13.31
N ASN A 109 5.92 -12.46 -12.00
CA ASN A 109 6.78 -11.79 -11.03
C ASN A 109 8.18 -12.37 -10.96
N VAL A 110 8.35 -13.69 -11.08
CA VAL A 110 9.68 -14.34 -11.15
C VAL A 110 10.43 -13.87 -12.40
N ASN A 111 9.77 -13.80 -13.56
CA ASN A 111 10.39 -13.29 -14.78
C ASN A 111 10.73 -11.79 -14.71
N LEU A 112 9.90 -10.98 -14.05
CA LEU A 112 10.16 -9.55 -13.86
C LEU A 112 11.24 -9.29 -12.81
N ALA A 113 11.30 -10.08 -11.73
CA ALA A 113 12.37 -10.00 -10.74
C ALA A 113 13.76 -10.29 -11.36
N ALA A 114 13.82 -11.17 -12.36
CA ALA A 114 15.06 -11.47 -13.07
C ALA A 114 15.65 -10.29 -13.87
N VAL A 115 14.89 -9.22 -14.12
CA VAL A 115 15.40 -8.02 -14.81
C VAL A 115 15.66 -6.83 -13.87
N LEU A 116 15.18 -6.90 -12.63
CA LEU A 116 15.38 -5.88 -11.60
C LEU A 116 16.80 -5.99 -11.00
N HIS A 117 17.77 -5.47 -11.73
CA HIS A 117 19.16 -5.34 -11.29
C HIS A 117 19.63 -3.90 -11.45
N ALA A 118 20.51 -3.45 -10.55
CA ALA A 118 21.07 -2.10 -10.59
C ALA A 118 21.74 -1.77 -11.93
N ASP A 119 22.43 -2.74 -12.54
CA ASP A 119 23.12 -2.56 -13.81
C ASP A 119 22.15 -2.31 -14.97
N SER A 120 20.92 -2.85 -14.91
CA SER A 120 19.88 -2.62 -15.90
C SER A 120 19.50 -1.13 -15.98
N LEU A 121 19.60 -0.41 -14.86
CA LEU A 121 19.28 1.02 -14.77
C LEU A 121 20.44 1.93 -15.22
N ARG A 122 21.68 1.45 -15.25
CA ARG A 122 22.87 2.24 -15.68
C ARG A 122 22.84 2.65 -17.15
N THR A 123 22.01 1.99 -17.94
CA THR A 123 21.75 2.36 -19.33
C THR A 123 21.03 3.71 -19.46
N ARG A 124 20.48 4.25 -18.35
CA ARG A 124 19.83 5.56 -18.27
C ARG A 124 20.83 6.65 -17.85
N PRO A 125 20.58 7.92 -18.24
CA PRO A 125 21.36 9.05 -17.76
C PRO A 125 21.30 9.19 -16.24
N LEU A 126 22.40 9.65 -15.63
CA LEU A 126 22.51 9.84 -14.18
C LEU A 126 21.44 10.80 -13.63
N ASP A 127 21.09 11.85 -14.37
CA ASP A 127 20.02 12.78 -14.00
C ASP A 127 18.66 12.09 -13.84
N TRP A 128 18.38 11.09 -14.68
CA TRP A 128 17.15 10.32 -14.59
C TRP A 128 17.17 9.40 -13.35
N LEU A 129 18.32 8.82 -13.01
CA LEU A 129 18.48 8.02 -11.78
C LEU A 129 18.25 8.88 -10.53
N HIS A 130 18.78 10.10 -10.51
CA HIS A 130 18.52 11.04 -9.40
C HIS A 130 17.05 11.44 -9.31
N GLN A 131 16.38 11.70 -10.44
CA GLN A 131 14.94 11.99 -10.44
C GLN A 131 14.13 10.80 -9.90
N LEU A 132 14.46 9.58 -10.34
CA LEU A 132 13.80 8.36 -9.85
C LEU A 132 14.05 8.15 -8.35
N TYR A 133 15.28 8.36 -7.87
CA TYR A 133 15.63 8.29 -6.46
C TYR A 133 14.79 9.27 -5.62
N GLN A 134 14.74 10.54 -6.04
CA GLN A 134 13.99 11.59 -5.35
C GLN A 134 12.48 11.28 -5.35
N ALA A 135 11.94 10.86 -6.49
CA ALA A 135 10.53 10.47 -6.60
C ALA A 135 10.19 9.31 -5.66
N THR A 136 11.11 8.34 -5.53
CA THR A 136 10.96 7.16 -4.67
C THR A 136 11.00 7.53 -3.18
N ILE A 137 11.94 8.38 -2.74
CA ILE A 137 11.98 8.86 -1.35
C ILE A 137 10.75 9.69 -0.98
N ASN A 138 10.25 10.48 -1.93
CA ASN A 138 9.04 11.28 -1.74
C ASN A 138 7.75 10.46 -1.89
N LEU A 139 7.84 9.15 -2.13
CA LEU A 139 6.71 8.23 -2.38
C LEU A 139 5.75 8.75 -3.48
N ASN A 140 6.30 9.48 -4.46
CA ASN A 140 5.52 10.09 -5.53
C ASN A 140 5.32 9.08 -6.67
N ALA A 141 4.34 8.20 -6.50
CA ALA A 141 4.01 7.15 -7.46
C ALA A 141 3.72 7.70 -8.86
N GLU A 142 3.03 8.84 -8.97
CA GLU A 142 2.69 9.48 -10.24
C GLU A 142 3.97 9.86 -11.01
N HIS A 143 4.88 10.56 -10.35
CA HIS A 143 6.13 10.98 -10.97
C HIS A 143 7.06 9.79 -11.31
N ILE A 144 7.07 8.74 -10.48
CA ILE A 144 7.78 7.50 -10.81
C ILE A 144 7.22 6.88 -12.09
N LEU A 145 5.89 6.81 -12.23
CA LEU A 145 5.25 6.27 -13.43
C LEU A 145 5.52 7.12 -14.68
N GLU A 146 5.57 8.45 -14.56
CA GLU A 146 5.99 9.34 -15.65
C GLU A 146 7.41 9.01 -16.13
N LEU A 147 8.35 8.87 -15.19
CA LEU A 147 9.75 8.53 -15.49
C LEU A 147 9.86 7.16 -16.16
N ILE A 148 9.08 6.17 -15.72
CA ILE A 148 9.03 4.82 -16.30
C ILE A 148 8.40 4.84 -17.71
N ASN A 149 7.36 5.63 -17.93
CA ASN A 149 6.71 5.75 -19.24
C ASN A 149 7.59 6.44 -20.28
N ALA A 150 8.55 7.26 -19.85
CA ALA A 150 9.56 7.87 -20.71
C ALA A 150 10.75 6.94 -21.05
N MET A 151 10.72 5.66 -20.62
CA MET A 151 11.77 4.69 -20.93
C MET A 151 11.67 4.20 -22.40
N PRO A 152 12.81 3.88 -23.05
CA PRO A 152 12.82 3.31 -24.39
C PRO A 152 12.16 1.93 -24.47
N GLU A 153 11.64 1.57 -25.65
CA GLU A 153 10.99 0.26 -25.89
C GLU A 153 11.94 -0.93 -25.66
N GLU A 154 13.25 -0.74 -25.87
CA GLU A 154 14.26 -1.77 -25.61
C GLU A 154 14.32 -2.19 -24.14
N GLN A 155 13.80 -1.35 -23.25
CA GLN A 155 13.73 -1.59 -21.80
C GLN A 155 12.30 -1.85 -21.32
N ALA A 156 11.37 -2.18 -22.22
CA ALA A 156 9.96 -2.39 -21.88
C ALA A 156 9.76 -3.42 -20.75
N LEU A 157 10.60 -4.46 -20.69
CA LEU A 157 10.53 -5.48 -19.65
C LEU A 157 10.94 -4.93 -18.27
N LEU A 158 11.96 -4.07 -18.22
CA LEU A 158 12.38 -3.39 -16.99
C LEU A 158 11.36 -2.34 -16.57
N ALA A 159 10.84 -1.56 -17.52
CA ALA A 159 9.78 -0.59 -17.27
C ALA A 159 8.56 -1.28 -16.65
N GLU A 160 8.15 -2.43 -17.21
CA GLU A 160 7.05 -3.21 -16.66
C GLU A 160 7.35 -3.75 -15.26
N ALA A 161 8.57 -4.26 -15.02
CA ALA A 161 8.97 -4.72 -13.70
C ALA A 161 8.91 -3.60 -12.65
N LEU A 162 9.37 -2.39 -13.00
CA LEU A 162 9.28 -1.22 -12.12
C LEU A 162 7.83 -0.77 -11.91
N ARG A 163 6.98 -0.76 -12.96
CA ARG A 163 5.54 -0.44 -12.80
C ARG A 163 4.87 -1.37 -11.81
N VAL A 164 5.13 -2.67 -11.88
CA VAL A 164 4.57 -3.64 -10.95
C VAL A 164 5.01 -3.33 -9.52
N ARG A 165 6.28 -2.94 -9.28
CA ARG A 165 6.72 -2.51 -7.93
C ARG A 165 5.99 -1.27 -7.44
N VAL A 166 5.75 -0.28 -8.30
CA VAL A 166 4.97 0.91 -7.93
C VAL A 166 3.52 0.55 -7.59
N GLN A 167 2.88 -0.31 -8.38
CA GLN A 167 1.50 -0.74 -8.18
C GLN A 167 1.32 -1.55 -6.89
N GLU A 168 2.32 -2.34 -6.52
CA GLU A 168 2.37 -3.10 -5.27
C GLU A 168 2.91 -2.27 -4.09
N PHE A 169 3.19 -0.97 -4.30
CA PHE A 169 3.77 -0.05 -3.30
C PHE A 169 5.14 -0.48 -2.74
N ASP A 170 5.87 -1.32 -3.48
CA ASP A 170 7.21 -1.84 -3.15
C ASP A 170 8.32 -0.82 -3.50
N PHE A 171 8.25 0.38 -2.94
CA PHE A 171 9.20 1.47 -3.20
C PHE A 171 10.61 1.17 -2.68
N GLU A 172 10.74 0.34 -1.64
CA GLU A 172 12.02 -0.08 -1.09
C GLU A 172 12.89 -0.82 -2.13
N VAL A 173 12.26 -1.69 -2.93
CA VAL A 173 12.97 -2.40 -4.01
C VAL A 173 13.49 -1.41 -5.05
N ILE A 174 12.67 -0.43 -5.44
CA ILE A 174 13.05 0.61 -6.40
C ILE A 174 14.20 1.45 -5.84
N LEU A 175 14.13 1.83 -4.56
CA LEU A 175 15.15 2.63 -3.90
C LEU A 175 16.50 1.92 -3.88
N ASN A 176 16.52 0.64 -3.48
CA ASN A 176 17.73 -0.18 -3.43
C ASN A 176 18.37 -0.34 -4.82
N LEU A 177 17.55 -0.55 -5.85
CA LEU A 177 18.01 -0.67 -7.23
C LEU A 177 18.68 0.62 -7.72
N VAL A 178 18.02 1.75 -7.50
CA VAL A 178 18.54 3.06 -7.93
C VAL A 178 19.80 3.43 -7.16
N GLN A 179 19.84 3.18 -5.85
CA GLN A 179 21.02 3.45 -5.04
C GLN A 179 22.21 2.58 -5.46
N GLY A 180 21.99 1.30 -5.76
CA GLY A 180 23.03 0.43 -6.34
C GLY A 180 23.52 0.93 -7.70
N ALA A 181 22.63 1.47 -8.53
CA ALA A 181 22.97 2.03 -9.83
C ALA A 181 23.80 3.32 -9.69
N ILE A 182 23.44 4.22 -8.78
CA ILE A 182 24.20 5.46 -8.52
C ILE A 182 25.58 5.12 -7.91
N ASN A 183 25.63 4.33 -6.84
CA ASN A 183 26.86 4.07 -6.09
C ASN A 183 27.98 3.41 -6.92
N ALA A 184 27.64 2.53 -7.86
CA ALA A 184 28.66 1.93 -8.73
C ALA A 184 28.94 2.76 -10.00
N SER A 185 28.22 3.86 -10.23
CA SER A 185 28.56 4.83 -11.28
C SER A 185 29.58 5.85 -10.79
N ASP A 186 29.63 6.12 -9.47
CA ASP A 186 30.66 6.97 -8.84
C ASP A 186 32.05 6.28 -8.72
N LEU A 187 32.14 5.00 -9.07
CA LEU A 187 33.37 4.19 -9.00
C LEU A 187 34.04 3.96 -10.37
N ALA A 188 33.51 4.52 -11.46
CA ALA A 188 34.03 4.40 -12.83
C ALA A 188 34.52 5.77 -13.36
#